data_AF-A0A4Y7TXI8-F1
#
_entry.id   AF-A0A4Y7TXI8-F1
#
_cell.length_a   1.000
_cell.length_b   1.000
_cell.length_c   1.000
_cell.angle_alpha   90.00
_cell.angle_beta   90.00
_cell.angle_gamma   90.00
#
_symmetry.space_group_name_H-M   'P 1'
#
loop_
_entity.id
_entity.type
_entity.pdbx_description
1 polymer ?
#
loop_
_entity_poly.entity_id
_entity_poly.type
_entity_poly.pdbx_seq_one_letter_code
_entity_poly.pdbx_strand_id
1 'polypeptide(L)'
;LPDSEAKEYMAQGRCFRCGGQGHIARNCQRANVVKSNNGSGKPPGLAAFNMEMEYDMDDEILETLPTFSIPFEDYENEPDDIYDTPELVPEVRVALALSDRDAVCKDAFMQWSENVSMPSHTEFHEPCWMRFPKARAQVRNQIGDALAMMAEYQLNIQQPYPGDEFSESQPYGVHERFGVYPLDAELYAILDRHTNVVKSVEKALLARPEFKVARHYAILRGKDLNRRMIARKLNVEFGGAMGNALCEVATCLLTDG
;
A
#
# COMPACT_ATOMS: atom_id res chain seq x y z
N LEU A 1 -24.81 39.84 18.51
CA LEU A 1 -24.68 39.72 19.98
C LEU A 1 -23.30 40.24 20.35
N PRO A 2 -23.19 41.26 21.21
CA PRO A 2 -21.90 41.70 21.72
C PRO A 2 -21.22 40.56 22.48
N ASP A 3 -19.89 40.48 22.43
CA ASP A 3 -19.12 39.33 22.96
C ASP A 3 -19.36 39.04 24.45
N SER A 4 -19.73 40.05 25.25
CA SER A 4 -20.08 39.90 26.67
C SER A 4 -21.34 39.04 26.85
N GLU A 5 -22.35 39.25 26.02
CA GLU A 5 -23.62 38.53 26.11
C GLU A 5 -23.47 37.09 25.61
N ALA A 6 -22.60 36.86 24.62
CA ALA A 6 -22.31 35.52 24.13
C ALA A 6 -21.70 34.60 25.21
N LYS A 7 -20.85 35.15 26.08
CA LYS A 7 -20.26 34.41 27.21
C LYS A 7 -21.30 34.01 28.25
N GLU A 8 -22.25 34.89 28.56
CA GLU A 8 -23.34 34.58 29.49
C GLU A 8 -24.26 33.48 28.95
N TYR A 9 -24.58 33.51 27.65
CA TYR A 9 -25.35 32.44 27.01
C TYR A 9 -24.62 31.08 27.04
N MET A 10 -23.30 31.08 26.85
CA MET A 10 -22.47 29.89 26.98
C MET A 10 -22.44 29.37 28.42
N ALA A 11 -22.27 30.25 29.42
CA ALA A 11 -22.26 29.89 30.83
C ALA A 11 -23.61 29.33 31.31
N GLN A 12 -24.72 29.83 30.76
CA GLN A 12 -26.08 29.37 31.07
C GLN A 12 -26.51 28.15 30.22
N GLY A 13 -25.64 27.64 29.33
CA GLY A 13 -25.96 26.49 28.47
C GLY A 13 -27.15 26.73 27.54
N ARG A 14 -27.38 27.99 27.13
CA ARG A 14 -28.49 28.39 26.26
C ARG A 14 -28.08 28.35 24.79
N CYS A 15 -29.01 27.89 23.96
CA CYS A 15 -28.82 27.83 22.52
C CYS A 15 -28.84 29.23 21.89
N PHE A 16 -27.78 29.60 21.17
CA PHE A 16 -27.67 30.89 20.47
C PHE A 16 -28.70 31.11 19.35
N ARG A 17 -29.41 30.06 18.89
CA ARG A 17 -30.48 30.19 17.88
C ARG A 17 -31.87 30.35 18.48
N CYS A 18 -32.20 29.58 19.52
CA CYS A 18 -33.57 29.52 20.03
C CYS A 18 -33.74 29.95 21.49
N GLY A 19 -32.65 30.22 22.21
CA GLY A 19 -32.63 30.60 23.63
C GLY A 19 -32.92 29.46 24.62
N GLY A 20 -33.28 28.27 24.14
CA GLY A 20 -33.55 27.11 25.00
C GLY A 20 -32.28 26.55 25.64
N GLN A 21 -32.39 26.02 26.86
CA GLN A 21 -31.29 25.37 27.58
C GLN A 21 -31.14 23.90 27.18
N GLY A 22 -29.95 23.32 27.41
CA GLY A 22 -29.68 21.88 27.22
C GLY A 22 -29.16 21.48 25.83
N HIS A 23 -28.91 22.44 24.94
CA HIS A 23 -28.23 22.20 23.66
C HIS A 23 -27.53 23.46 23.15
N ILE A 24 -26.47 23.28 22.35
CA ILE A 24 -25.78 24.37 21.64
C ILE A 24 -26.41 24.61 20.27
N ALA A 25 -26.12 25.76 19.64
CA ALA A 25 -26.71 26.16 18.35
C ALA A 25 -26.57 25.12 17.23
N ARG A 26 -25.50 24.31 17.24
CA ARG A 26 -25.28 23.21 16.28
C ARG A 26 -26.28 22.06 16.43
N ASN A 27 -26.76 21.81 17.65
CA ASN A 27 -27.73 20.75 17.96
C ASN A 27 -29.15 21.30 18.17
N CYS A 28 -29.43 22.50 17.66
CA CYS A 28 -30.74 23.10 17.81
C CYS A 28 -31.77 22.35 16.96
N GLN A 29 -32.75 21.74 17.60
CA GLN A 29 -33.84 21.04 16.88
C GLN A 29 -34.63 21.97 15.96
N ARG A 30 -34.68 23.28 16.26
CA ARG A 30 -35.27 24.29 15.37
C ARG A 30 -34.38 24.66 14.17
N ALA A 31 -33.09 24.31 14.19
CA ALA A 31 -32.14 24.62 13.12
C ALA A 31 -32.14 23.59 11.99
N ASN A 32 -32.60 22.36 12.24
CA ASN A 32 -32.68 21.32 11.21
C ASN A 32 -33.89 21.46 10.28
N VAL A 33 -34.73 22.48 10.48
CA VAL A 33 -35.83 22.79 9.55
C VAL A 33 -35.40 23.96 8.69
N VAL A 34 -34.74 23.65 7.57
CA VAL A 34 -34.55 24.61 6.49
C VAL A 34 -35.93 24.94 5.94
N LYS A 35 -36.48 26.11 6.31
CA LYS A 35 -37.69 26.63 5.67
C LYS A 35 -37.32 27.00 4.24
N SER A 36 -37.57 26.10 3.29
CA SER A 36 -37.51 26.43 1.87
C SER A 36 -38.69 27.35 1.55
N ASN A 37 -38.42 28.64 1.29
CA ASN A 37 -39.44 29.57 0.81
C ASN A 37 -39.93 29.24 -0.62
N ASN A 38 -39.32 28.23 -1.27
CA ASN A 38 -39.76 27.73 -2.55
C ASN A 38 -40.74 26.58 -2.30
N GLY A 39 -42.03 26.87 -2.46
CA GLY A 39 -43.06 25.84 -2.53
C GLY A 39 -42.73 24.81 -3.62
N SER A 40 -43.12 23.55 -3.37
CA SER A 40 -42.95 22.35 -4.19
C SER A 40 -41.62 21.58 -4.02
N GLY A 41 -41.61 20.71 -3.00
CA GLY A 41 -41.17 19.30 -3.10
C GLY A 41 -39.75 18.95 -3.54
N LYS A 42 -38.87 19.92 -3.78
CA LYS A 42 -37.48 19.65 -4.18
C LYS A 42 -36.62 19.53 -2.93
N PRO A 43 -35.89 18.42 -2.75
CA PRO A 43 -34.93 18.31 -1.65
C PRO A 43 -33.89 19.44 -1.78
N PRO A 44 -33.41 20.01 -0.67
CA PRO A 44 -32.41 21.07 -0.67
C PRO A 44 -31.06 20.52 -1.15
N GLY A 45 -30.93 20.39 -2.46
CA GLY A 45 -29.73 19.99 -3.17
C GLY A 45 -29.08 21.21 -3.81
N LEU A 46 -27.78 21.36 -3.56
CA LEU A 46 -26.88 22.37 -4.10
C LEU A 46 -27.27 22.75 -5.53
N ALA A 47 -27.54 24.04 -5.75
CA ALA A 47 -27.62 24.57 -7.10
C ALA A 47 -26.26 24.30 -7.76
N ALA A 48 -26.23 23.38 -8.72
CA ALA A 48 -25.10 23.17 -9.61
C ALA A 48 -24.96 24.44 -10.45
N PHE A 49 -24.23 25.41 -9.93
CA PHE A 49 -23.62 26.43 -10.77
C PHE A 49 -22.58 25.68 -11.60
N ASN A 50 -22.93 25.39 -12.85
CA ASN A 50 -21.97 24.97 -13.85
C ASN A 50 -20.91 26.07 -13.92
N MET A 51 -19.78 25.87 -13.26
CA MET A 51 -18.57 26.64 -13.53
C MET A 51 -18.08 26.20 -14.91
N GLU A 52 -18.52 26.90 -15.95
CA GLU A 52 -17.83 26.90 -17.24
C GLU A 52 -16.46 27.52 -16.98
N MET A 53 -15.43 26.67 -16.88
CA MET A 53 -14.05 27.10 -17.01
C MET A 53 -13.79 27.34 -18.50
N GLU A 54 -13.94 28.59 -18.91
CA GLU A 54 -13.43 29.10 -20.18
C GLU A 54 -11.90 29.05 -20.11
N TYR A 55 -11.32 28.03 -20.73
CA TYR A 55 -9.87 27.93 -20.91
C TYR A 55 -9.52 28.71 -22.18
N ASP A 56 -8.96 29.91 -22.02
CA ASP A 56 -8.21 30.59 -23.08
C ASP A 56 -6.98 29.73 -23.39
N MET A 57 -7.09 28.90 -24.44
CA MET A 57 -5.96 28.17 -25.00
C MET A 57 -5.15 29.11 -25.89
N ASP A 58 -4.09 29.69 -25.33
CA ASP A 58 -3.01 30.24 -26.14
C ASP A 58 -2.17 29.05 -26.68
N ASP A 59 -2.45 28.68 -27.93
CA ASP A 59 -1.74 27.68 -28.73
C ASP A 59 -0.31 28.16 -29.07
N GLU A 60 0.67 27.98 -28.17
CA GLU A 60 2.09 28.21 -28.55
C GLU A 60 3.12 27.31 -27.83
N ILE A 61 2.70 26.21 -27.19
CA ILE A 61 3.62 25.29 -26.50
C ILE A 61 3.33 23.82 -26.86
N LEU A 62 3.28 23.51 -28.17
CA LEU A 62 3.22 22.12 -28.64
C LEU A 62 4.19 21.76 -29.76
N GLU A 63 5.08 22.67 -30.17
CA GLU A 63 6.01 22.44 -31.29
C GLU A 63 7.41 21.95 -30.90
N THR A 64 7.72 21.75 -29.62
CA THR A 64 9.09 21.34 -29.19
C THR A 64 9.20 19.92 -28.62
N LEU A 65 8.16 19.09 -28.72
CA LEU A 65 8.30 17.67 -28.41
C LEU A 65 8.93 16.93 -29.60
N PRO A 66 10.15 16.37 -29.46
CA PRO A 66 10.76 15.60 -30.53
C PRO A 66 9.90 14.35 -30.78
N THR A 67 9.33 14.29 -31.97
CA THR A 67 8.63 13.11 -32.51
C THR A 67 9.63 11.96 -32.57
N PHE A 68 9.64 11.12 -31.53
CA PHE A 68 10.47 9.92 -31.48
C PHE A 68 9.78 8.82 -32.29
N SER A 69 10.06 8.79 -33.59
CA SER A 69 9.62 7.74 -34.49
C SER A 69 10.36 6.45 -34.12
N ILE A 70 9.66 5.51 -33.48
CA ILE A 70 10.17 4.15 -33.26
C ILE A 70 10.14 3.44 -34.62
N PRO A 71 11.27 2.96 -35.17
CA PRO A 71 11.24 2.11 -36.34
C PRO A 71 10.56 0.78 -35.97
N PHE A 72 9.52 0.44 -36.72
CA PHE A 72 8.87 -0.86 -36.67
C PHE A 72 9.81 -1.83 -37.40
N GLU A 73 10.54 -2.66 -36.66
CA GLU A 73 11.32 -3.76 -37.23
C GLU A 73 10.37 -4.92 -37.55
N ASP A 74 10.17 -5.15 -38.86
CA ASP A 74 9.49 -6.32 -39.40
C ASP A 74 10.32 -7.58 -39.09
N TYR A 75 9.88 -8.34 -38.08
CA TYR A 75 10.36 -9.70 -37.82
C TYR A 75 9.68 -10.67 -38.80
N GLU A 76 10.19 -10.72 -40.03
CA GLU A 76 9.89 -11.80 -40.98
C GLU A 76 11.19 -12.54 -41.36
N ASN A 77 11.16 -13.86 -41.15
CA ASN A 77 12.12 -14.91 -41.53
C ASN A 77 13.06 -15.43 -40.42
N GLU A 78 12.58 -16.44 -39.69
CA GLU A 78 13.44 -17.53 -39.22
C GLU A 78 13.12 -18.76 -40.08
N PRO A 79 14.12 -19.39 -40.73
CA PRO A 79 13.94 -20.57 -41.56
C PRO A 79 13.73 -21.84 -40.73
N ASP A 80 12.80 -22.69 -41.18
CA ASP A 80 12.62 -24.07 -40.78
C ASP A 80 13.86 -24.91 -41.17
N ASP A 81 14.89 -24.94 -40.32
CA ASP A 81 16.02 -25.86 -40.46
C ASP A 81 16.14 -26.75 -39.21
N ILE A 82 15.47 -27.90 -39.31
CA ILE A 82 16.08 -29.23 -39.24
C ILE A 82 17.41 -29.28 -38.46
N TYR A 83 17.34 -29.64 -37.19
CA TYR A 83 18.44 -30.32 -36.52
C TYR A 83 17.94 -31.59 -35.84
N ASP A 84 18.13 -32.67 -36.60
CA ASP A 84 18.57 -34.00 -36.20
C ASP A 84 18.79 -34.17 -34.68
N THR A 85 17.88 -34.91 -34.04
CA THR A 85 17.99 -35.36 -32.66
C THR A 85 19.00 -36.50 -32.55
N PRO A 86 20.14 -36.35 -31.84
CA PRO A 86 20.96 -37.48 -31.48
C PRO A 86 20.44 -38.13 -30.20
N GLU A 87 20.24 -39.43 -30.35
CA GLU A 87 19.95 -40.47 -29.38
C GLU A 87 20.90 -40.44 -28.16
N LEU A 88 20.29 -40.38 -26.96
CA LEU A 88 20.72 -40.87 -25.64
C LEU A 88 22.13 -41.51 -25.49
N VAL A 89 22.98 -40.95 -24.60
CA VAL A 89 23.80 -41.65 -23.55
C VAL A 89 24.58 -40.63 -22.66
N PRO A 90 25.20 -40.97 -21.49
CA PRO A 90 24.63 -40.87 -20.14
C PRO A 90 25.37 -39.88 -19.20
N GLU A 91 24.74 -39.55 -18.07
CA GLU A 91 25.33 -39.02 -16.81
C GLU A 91 26.55 -38.08 -16.91
N VAL A 92 26.32 -36.82 -17.25
CA VAL A 92 27.26 -35.74 -16.87
C VAL A 92 26.85 -35.23 -15.49
N ARG A 93 27.50 -35.76 -14.44
CA ARG A 93 27.54 -35.11 -13.13
C ARG A 93 28.28 -33.78 -13.27
N VAL A 94 27.52 -32.71 -13.50
CA VAL A 94 28.01 -31.35 -13.29
C VAL A 94 28.16 -31.18 -11.78
N ALA A 95 29.35 -31.52 -11.26
CA ALA A 95 29.81 -30.99 -10.00
C ALA A 95 29.99 -29.48 -10.18
N LEU A 96 28.91 -28.73 -9.97
CA LEU A 96 28.99 -27.29 -9.79
C LEU A 96 29.92 -27.07 -8.60
N ALA A 97 31.10 -26.52 -8.87
CA ALA A 97 31.95 -25.96 -7.86
C ALA A 97 31.18 -24.83 -7.16
N LEU A 98 30.48 -25.17 -6.08
CA LEU A 98 30.02 -24.24 -5.06
C LEU A 98 31.27 -23.70 -4.36
N SER A 99 31.97 -22.78 -5.02
CA SER A 99 33.05 -22.03 -4.39
C SER A 99 32.44 -21.12 -3.33
N ASP A 100 32.51 -21.53 -2.06
CA ASP A 100 32.59 -20.75 -0.81
C ASP A 100 31.80 -19.43 -0.64
N ARG A 101 30.80 -19.12 -1.48
CA ARG A 101 29.89 -17.98 -1.31
C ARG A 101 28.89 -18.20 -0.18
N ASP A 102 28.65 -19.46 0.19
CA ASP A 102 27.79 -19.83 1.31
C ASP A 102 28.42 -19.54 2.68
N ALA A 103 29.74 -19.38 2.77
CA ALA A 103 30.41 -18.99 4.00
C ALA A 103 30.29 -17.47 4.27
N VAL A 104 30.49 -16.65 3.23
CA VAL A 104 30.41 -15.18 3.32
C VAL A 104 29.00 -14.71 3.70
N CYS A 105 27.96 -15.42 3.28
CA CYS A 105 26.58 -15.05 3.56
C CYS A 105 26.08 -15.46 4.97
N LYS A 106 26.76 -16.42 5.62
CA LYS A 106 26.41 -16.84 7.00
C LYS A 106 26.83 -15.82 8.05
N ASP A 107 27.96 -15.13 7.83
CA ASP A 107 28.46 -14.09 8.75
C ASP A 107 27.69 -12.76 8.61
N ALA A 108 27.33 -12.38 7.38
CA ALA A 108 26.58 -11.14 7.13
C ALA A 108 25.21 -11.10 7.83
N PHE A 109 24.50 -12.24 7.89
CA PHE A 109 23.21 -12.32 8.59
C PHE A 109 23.36 -12.41 10.13
N MET A 110 24.47 -12.97 10.64
CA MET A 110 24.71 -13.07 12.08
C MET A 110 25.19 -11.75 12.69
N GLN A 111 26.02 -10.97 11.97
CA GLN A 111 26.40 -9.62 12.39
C GLN A 111 25.22 -8.63 12.41
N TRP A 112 24.13 -8.93 11.68
CA TRP A 112 22.93 -8.11 11.62
C TRP A 112 22.15 -8.11 12.95
N SER A 113 21.88 -9.27 13.54
CA SER A 113 21.08 -9.34 14.78
C SER A 113 21.79 -8.79 16.02
N GLU A 114 23.12 -8.73 16.02
CA GLU A 114 23.91 -8.31 17.18
C GLU A 114 24.28 -6.81 17.18
N ASN A 115 24.18 -6.11 16.03
CA ASN A 115 24.61 -4.70 15.90
C ASN A 115 23.53 -3.73 15.41
N VAL A 116 22.34 -4.19 15.03
CA VAL A 116 21.24 -3.28 14.65
C VAL A 116 20.54 -2.78 15.91
N SER A 117 21.10 -1.74 16.51
CA SER A 117 20.34 -0.87 17.40
C SER A 117 19.19 -0.27 16.56
N MET A 118 17.96 -0.70 16.80
CA MET A 118 16.80 -0.18 16.07
C MET A 118 16.82 1.35 16.12
N PRO A 119 16.92 2.04 14.96
CA PRO A 119 17.01 3.49 14.94
C PRO A 119 15.78 4.09 15.61
N SER A 120 16.00 4.85 16.68
CA SER A 120 14.98 5.17 17.68
C SER A 120 13.83 6.05 17.22
N HIS A 121 13.86 6.64 16.02
CA HIS A 121 12.76 7.43 15.45
C HIS A 121 12.95 7.61 13.92
N THR A 122 13.11 6.53 13.17
CA THR A 122 13.16 6.63 11.70
C THR A 122 11.75 6.60 11.13
N GLU A 123 11.50 7.51 10.19
CA GLU A 123 10.25 7.67 9.46
C GLU A 123 9.90 6.35 8.75
N PHE A 124 9.06 5.54 9.39
CA PHE A 124 8.48 4.38 8.74
C PHE A 124 7.73 4.87 7.50
N HIS A 125 8.02 4.24 6.35
CA HIS A 125 7.35 4.59 5.12
C HIS A 125 5.86 4.21 5.21
N GLU A 126 5.04 5.17 5.59
CA GLU A 126 3.59 5.03 5.56
C GLU A 126 3.12 5.00 4.10
N PRO A 127 2.37 3.97 3.68
CA PRO A 127 1.82 3.90 2.35
C PRO A 127 0.88 5.09 2.11
N CYS A 128 0.68 5.47 0.84
CA CYS A 128 -0.09 6.65 0.47
C CYS A 128 -1.51 6.70 1.07
N TRP A 129 -2.09 5.54 1.38
CA TRP A 129 -3.40 5.40 2.01
C TRP A 129 -3.41 5.52 3.54
N MET A 130 -2.24 5.52 4.20
CA MET A 130 -2.10 5.86 5.62
C MET A 130 -1.70 7.32 5.83
N ARG A 131 -1.04 7.96 4.86
CA ARG A 131 -0.57 9.35 5.00
C ARG A 131 -1.73 10.33 5.22
N PHE A 132 -1.60 11.21 6.21
CA PHE A 132 -2.60 12.20 6.60
C PHE A 132 -3.04 13.15 5.46
N PRO A 133 -4.27 13.70 5.54
CA PRO A 133 -4.99 14.30 4.40
C PRO A 133 -4.34 15.55 3.79
N LYS A 134 -3.47 16.28 4.52
CA LYS A 134 -2.82 17.49 3.97
C LYS A 134 -1.97 17.24 2.73
N ALA A 135 -1.54 15.99 2.50
CA ALA A 135 -0.70 15.61 1.37
C ALA A 135 -1.47 14.86 0.25
N ARG A 136 -2.76 14.58 0.41
CA ARG A 136 -3.51 13.84 -0.62
C ARG A 136 -4.15 14.80 -1.61
N ALA A 137 -3.71 14.72 -2.86
CA ALA A 137 -4.26 15.52 -3.95
C ALA A 137 -5.66 15.07 -4.40
N GLN A 138 -6.09 13.84 -4.08
CA GLN A 138 -7.34 13.27 -4.57
C GLN A 138 -8.07 12.46 -3.49
N VAL A 139 -9.36 12.78 -3.30
CA VAL A 139 -10.30 12.00 -2.47
C VAL A 139 -10.59 10.69 -3.19
N ARG A 140 -10.43 9.56 -2.50
CA ARG A 140 -10.80 8.24 -3.05
C ARG A 140 -12.30 8.03 -2.88
N ASN A 141 -12.97 7.56 -3.93
CA ASN A 141 -14.40 7.20 -3.91
C ASN A 141 -14.65 5.75 -3.51
N GLN A 142 -13.58 4.96 -3.31
CA GLN A 142 -13.64 3.55 -2.93
C GLN A 142 -12.53 3.26 -1.91
N ILE A 143 -12.82 2.37 -0.96
CA ILE A 143 -11.85 1.95 0.08
C ILE A 143 -10.67 1.18 -0.54
N GLY A 144 -10.94 0.38 -1.58
CA GLY A 144 -10.01 -0.59 -2.11
C GLY A 144 -10.11 -1.95 -1.41
N ASP A 145 -9.20 -2.85 -1.72
CA ASP A 145 -9.10 -4.16 -1.06
C ASP A 145 -8.25 -4.04 0.20
N ALA A 146 -8.91 -3.98 1.36
CA ALA A 146 -8.25 -3.79 2.64
C ALA A 146 -7.27 -4.92 3.00
N LEU A 147 -7.52 -6.16 2.56
CA LEU A 147 -6.62 -7.29 2.84
C LEU A 147 -5.32 -7.12 2.04
N ALA A 148 -5.42 -6.80 0.76
CA ALA A 148 -4.26 -6.51 -0.08
C ALA A 148 -3.45 -5.32 0.46
N MET A 149 -4.12 -4.21 0.76
CA MET A 149 -3.48 -2.99 1.26
C MET A 149 -2.72 -3.23 2.57
N MET A 150 -3.34 -3.93 3.52
CA MET A 150 -2.69 -4.26 4.79
C MET A 150 -1.55 -5.26 4.60
N ALA A 151 -1.72 -6.26 3.73
CA ALA A 151 -0.67 -7.22 3.43
C ALA A 151 0.55 -6.53 2.80
N GLU A 152 0.36 -5.64 1.83
CA GLU A 152 1.43 -4.82 1.24
C GLU A 152 2.14 -3.99 2.30
N TYR A 153 1.40 -3.33 3.19
CA TYR A 153 1.99 -2.55 4.27
C TYR A 153 2.88 -3.40 5.18
N GLN A 154 2.34 -4.50 5.69
CA GLN A 154 3.09 -5.42 6.55
C GLN A 154 4.31 -5.99 5.84
N LEU A 155 4.21 -6.28 4.54
CA LEU A 155 5.35 -6.77 3.76
C LEU A 155 6.45 -5.71 3.61
N ASN A 156 6.08 -4.46 3.34
CA ASN A 156 7.05 -3.38 3.12
C ASN A 156 7.77 -2.97 4.41
N ILE A 157 7.08 -2.93 5.56
CA ILE A 157 7.71 -2.49 6.84
C ILE A 157 8.58 -3.55 7.51
N GLN A 158 8.43 -4.82 7.15
CA GLN A 158 9.17 -5.93 7.76
C GLN A 158 10.38 -6.39 6.91
N GLN A 159 10.85 -5.54 5.98
CA GLN A 159 12.10 -5.78 5.27
C GLN A 159 13.29 -5.70 6.25
N PRO A 160 14.39 -6.43 6.01
CA PRO A 160 14.69 -7.27 4.84
C PRO A 160 14.14 -8.70 4.92
N TYR A 161 14.05 -9.36 3.77
CA TYR A 161 13.70 -10.76 3.58
C TYR A 161 14.93 -11.63 3.28
N PRO A 162 14.84 -12.96 3.45
CA PRO A 162 15.96 -13.83 3.14
C PRO A 162 16.40 -13.73 1.68
N GLY A 163 17.70 -13.50 1.48
CA GLY A 163 18.31 -13.37 0.16
C GLY A 163 18.44 -11.93 -0.34
N ASP A 164 17.87 -10.97 0.38
CA ASP A 164 18.09 -9.55 0.11
C ASP A 164 19.55 -9.15 0.35
N GLU A 165 20.02 -8.16 -0.40
CA GLU A 165 21.35 -7.60 -0.20
C GLU A 165 21.40 -6.70 1.03
N PHE A 166 22.57 -6.57 1.65
CA PHE A 166 22.74 -5.69 2.82
C PHE A 166 22.46 -4.21 2.48
N SER A 167 22.71 -3.81 1.24
CA SER A 167 22.36 -2.50 0.67
C SER A 167 20.85 -2.23 0.69
N GLU A 168 20.01 -3.26 0.62
CA GLU A 168 18.54 -3.16 0.67
C GLU A 168 18.00 -3.16 2.10
N SER A 169 18.82 -3.59 3.07
CA SER A 169 18.54 -3.50 4.51
C SER A 169 18.83 -2.12 5.12
N GLN A 170 19.01 -1.10 4.28
CA GLN A 170 19.01 0.32 4.69
C GLN A 170 17.75 0.62 5.54
N PRO A 171 17.79 1.62 6.44
CA PRO A 171 16.75 1.85 7.43
C PRO A 171 15.33 2.05 6.88
N TYR A 172 15.18 2.28 5.57
CA TYR A 172 13.90 2.53 4.90
C TYR A 172 13.39 1.36 4.05
N GLY A 173 14.22 0.32 3.81
CA GLY A 173 13.92 -0.77 2.88
C GLY A 173 13.72 -0.30 1.43
N VAL A 174 13.30 -1.22 0.55
CA VAL A 174 12.90 -0.87 -0.82
C VAL A 174 11.46 -0.37 -0.81
N HIS A 175 11.23 0.86 -1.28
CA HIS A 175 9.89 1.44 -1.40
C HIS A 175 9.03 0.67 -2.40
N GLU A 176 7.77 0.43 -2.04
CA GLU A 176 6.77 -0.19 -2.92
C GLU A 176 7.25 -1.50 -3.56
N ARG A 177 8.07 -2.26 -2.83
CA ARG A 177 8.63 -3.53 -3.30
C ARG A 177 7.54 -4.55 -3.56
N PHE A 178 6.54 -4.58 -2.70
CA PHE A 178 5.48 -5.58 -2.74
C PHE A 178 4.20 -4.99 -3.32
N GLY A 179 3.62 -5.74 -4.26
CA GLY A 179 2.22 -5.61 -4.64
C GLY A 179 1.45 -6.84 -4.23
N VAL A 180 0.22 -6.70 -3.73
CA VAL A 180 -0.66 -7.80 -3.38
C VAL A 180 -1.97 -7.65 -4.14
N TYR A 181 -2.35 -8.67 -4.90
CA TYR A 181 -3.52 -8.61 -5.79
C TYR A 181 -4.39 -9.86 -5.60
N PRO A 182 -5.73 -9.75 -5.63
CA PRO A 182 -6.59 -10.92 -5.67
C PRO A 182 -6.37 -11.68 -6.98
N LEU A 183 -6.11 -12.98 -6.91
CA LEU A 183 -5.95 -13.83 -8.08
C LEU A 183 -7.29 -14.49 -8.44
N ASP A 184 -8.00 -15.01 -7.42
CA ASP A 184 -9.32 -15.62 -7.55
C ASP A 184 -10.13 -15.41 -6.24
N ALA A 185 -11.18 -16.22 -6.02
CA ALA A 185 -12.03 -16.13 -4.85
C ALA A 185 -11.32 -16.51 -3.53
N GLU A 186 -10.29 -17.34 -3.60
CA GLU A 186 -9.62 -17.99 -2.47
C GLU A 186 -8.15 -17.59 -2.32
N LEU A 187 -7.52 -17.03 -3.36
CA LEU A 187 -6.09 -16.76 -3.42
C LEU A 187 -5.76 -15.30 -3.74
N TYR A 188 -4.69 -14.83 -3.12
CA TYR A 188 -3.99 -13.58 -3.44
C TYR A 188 -2.59 -13.90 -3.97
N ALA A 189 -2.11 -13.08 -4.89
CA ALA A 189 -0.74 -13.08 -5.37
C ALA A 189 0.06 -11.96 -4.70
N ILE A 190 1.19 -12.31 -4.09
CA ILE A 190 2.24 -11.43 -3.60
C ILE A 190 3.29 -11.32 -4.69
N LEU A 191 3.39 -10.14 -5.31
CA LEU A 191 4.43 -9.80 -6.29
C LEU A 191 5.56 -9.05 -5.58
N ASP A 192 6.73 -9.68 -5.51
CA ASP A 192 7.97 -9.03 -5.09
C ASP A 192 8.66 -8.45 -6.32
N ARG A 193 8.51 -7.14 -6.53
CA ARG A 193 9.07 -6.42 -7.70
C ARG A 193 10.58 -6.39 -7.69
N HIS A 194 11.19 -6.47 -6.51
CA HIS A 194 12.64 -6.42 -6.37
C HIS A 194 13.27 -7.73 -6.86
N THR A 195 12.68 -8.87 -6.48
CA THR A 195 13.20 -10.20 -6.91
C THR A 195 12.50 -10.77 -8.13
N ASN A 196 11.49 -10.07 -8.65
CA ASN A 196 10.57 -10.49 -9.72
C ASN A 196 9.95 -11.87 -9.47
N VAL A 197 9.57 -12.15 -8.22
CA VAL A 197 8.96 -13.43 -7.79
C VAL A 197 7.52 -13.22 -7.38
N VAL A 198 6.67 -14.16 -7.79
CA VAL A 198 5.25 -14.21 -7.43
C VAL A 198 5.00 -15.37 -6.49
N LYS A 199 4.31 -15.11 -5.38
CA LYS A 199 3.88 -16.12 -4.40
C LYS A 199 2.40 -16.03 -4.13
N SER A 200 1.72 -17.16 -4.03
CA SER A 200 0.30 -17.20 -3.67
C SER A 200 0.11 -17.33 -2.16
N VAL A 201 -0.93 -16.70 -1.62
CA VAL A 201 -1.38 -16.83 -0.24
C VAL A 201 -2.90 -16.96 -0.20
N GLU A 202 -3.41 -17.83 0.67
CA GLU A 202 -4.86 -18.00 0.83
C GLU A 202 -5.50 -16.76 1.47
N LYS A 203 -6.63 -16.33 0.90
CA LYS A 203 -7.48 -15.27 1.42
C LYS A 203 -7.92 -15.54 2.86
N ALA A 204 -8.23 -16.80 3.18
CA ALA A 204 -8.61 -17.22 4.52
C ALA A 204 -7.50 -17.03 5.56
N LEU A 205 -6.23 -17.04 5.13
CA LEU A 205 -5.09 -16.72 6.00
C LEU A 205 -4.94 -15.21 6.17
N LEU A 206 -5.02 -14.43 5.09
CA LEU A 206 -4.96 -12.97 5.17
C LEU A 206 -6.08 -12.36 6.02
N ALA A 207 -7.26 -12.99 6.03
CA ALA A 207 -8.39 -12.56 6.85
C ALA A 207 -8.21 -12.79 8.37
N ARG A 208 -7.21 -13.56 8.79
CA ARG A 208 -6.95 -13.84 10.21
C ARG A 208 -6.10 -12.73 10.83
N PRO A 209 -6.56 -12.06 11.90
CA PRO A 209 -5.81 -10.96 12.50
C PRO A 209 -4.42 -11.34 13.03
N GLU A 210 -4.25 -12.57 13.46
CA GLU A 210 -2.98 -13.12 13.97
C GLU A 210 -2.03 -13.59 12.87
N PHE A 211 -2.47 -13.63 11.61
CA PHE A 211 -1.65 -14.09 10.52
C PHE A 211 -0.51 -13.11 10.25
N LYS A 212 0.72 -13.63 10.18
CA LYS A 212 1.93 -12.83 9.96
C LYS A 212 2.39 -13.00 8.52
N VAL A 213 1.83 -12.20 7.62
CA VAL A 213 2.07 -12.32 6.17
C VAL A 213 3.56 -12.21 5.81
N ALA A 214 4.28 -11.28 6.45
CA ALA A 214 5.72 -11.11 6.23
C ALA A 214 6.52 -12.36 6.64
N ARG A 215 6.20 -12.96 7.80
CA ARG A 215 6.80 -14.22 8.22
C ARG A 215 6.51 -15.35 7.23
N HIS A 216 5.26 -15.43 6.75
CA HIS A 216 4.87 -16.42 5.76
C HIS A 216 5.67 -16.27 4.47
N TYR A 217 5.79 -15.05 3.94
CA TYR A 217 6.58 -14.75 2.75
C TYR A 217 8.06 -15.08 2.95
N ALA A 218 8.66 -14.70 4.08
CA ALA A 218 10.06 -15.01 4.42
C ALA A 218 10.34 -16.53 4.42
N ILE A 219 9.38 -17.33 4.91
CA ILE A 219 9.49 -18.80 4.86
C ILE A 219 9.44 -19.31 3.42
N LEU A 220 8.52 -18.80 2.58
CA LEU A 220 8.44 -19.18 1.17
C LEU A 220 9.74 -18.84 0.44
N ARG A 221 10.27 -17.63 0.65
CA ARG A 221 11.53 -17.16 0.06
C ARG A 221 12.72 -18.00 0.51
N GLY A 222 12.80 -18.32 1.81
CA GLY A 222 13.87 -19.16 2.34
C GLY A 222 13.87 -20.59 1.77
N LYS A 223 12.69 -21.13 1.44
CA LYS A 223 12.56 -22.42 0.74
C LYS A 223 13.11 -22.35 -0.68
N ASP A 224 12.77 -21.30 -1.45
CA ASP A 224 13.25 -21.13 -2.83
C ASP A 224 14.77 -21.05 -2.90
N LEU A 225 15.40 -20.39 -1.93
CA LEU A 225 16.84 -20.26 -1.85
C LEU A 225 17.55 -21.55 -1.38
N ASN A 226 16.80 -22.64 -1.14
CA ASN A 226 17.29 -23.90 -0.58
C ASN A 226 18.08 -23.73 0.73
N ARG A 227 17.80 -22.66 1.47
CA ARG A 227 18.52 -22.33 2.71
C ARG A 227 17.81 -22.95 3.89
N ARG A 228 18.12 -24.23 4.14
CA ARG A 228 17.57 -25.05 5.26
C ARG A 228 17.70 -24.40 6.65
N MET A 229 18.64 -23.45 6.83
CA MET A 229 18.91 -22.83 8.13
C MET A 229 17.96 -21.68 8.52
N ILE A 230 17.18 -21.12 7.59
CA ILE A 230 16.46 -19.86 7.88
C ILE A 230 15.25 -20.10 8.80
N ALA A 231 14.56 -21.24 8.68
CA ALA A 231 13.35 -21.52 9.46
C ALA A 231 13.56 -21.54 10.99
N ARG A 232 14.74 -21.94 11.47
CA ARG A 232 15.06 -21.94 12.91
C ARG A 232 15.45 -20.56 13.45
N LYS A 233 16.00 -19.68 12.60
CA LYS A 233 16.40 -18.32 12.97
C LYS A 233 15.32 -17.27 12.69
N LEU A 234 14.33 -17.57 11.84
CA LEU A 234 13.11 -16.78 11.62
C LEU A 234 12.17 -16.67 12.84
N ASN A 235 12.55 -17.24 13.99
CA ASN A 235 11.92 -16.87 15.27
C ASN A 235 12.24 -15.42 15.66
N VAL A 236 13.26 -14.82 15.05
CA VAL A 236 13.63 -13.42 15.21
C VAL A 236 12.76 -12.59 14.26
N GLU A 237 11.77 -11.91 14.84
CA GLU A 237 11.38 -10.53 14.49
C GLU A 237 10.43 -10.21 13.33
N PHE A 238 9.79 -11.19 12.66
CA PHE A 238 8.58 -10.84 11.87
C PHE A 238 7.38 -10.64 12.82
N GLY A 239 7.32 -9.44 13.42
CA GLY A 239 6.39 -9.08 14.49
C GLY A 239 4.99 -8.74 13.99
N GLY A 240 4.92 -8.06 12.84
CA GLY A 240 3.69 -7.54 12.25
C GLY A 240 2.68 -8.64 11.90
N ALA A 241 1.52 -8.61 12.55
CA ALA A 241 0.36 -9.42 12.18
C ALA A 241 -0.58 -8.59 11.29
N MET A 242 -1.45 -9.25 10.53
CA MET A 242 -2.42 -8.60 9.64
C MET A 242 -3.39 -7.68 10.38
N GLY A 243 -3.62 -7.90 11.68
CA GLY A 243 -4.52 -7.08 12.47
C GLY A 243 -5.96 -7.14 11.95
N ASN A 244 -6.78 -6.17 12.32
CA ASN A 244 -8.11 -6.05 11.73
C ASN A 244 -8.01 -5.18 10.48
N ALA A 245 -7.56 -5.77 9.37
CA ALA A 245 -7.28 -5.07 8.13
C ALA A 245 -8.42 -4.14 7.69
N LEU A 246 -9.68 -4.60 7.75
CA LEU A 246 -10.84 -3.77 7.40
C LEU A 246 -10.98 -2.57 8.34
N CYS A 247 -10.88 -2.79 9.66
CA CYS A 247 -11.01 -1.72 10.66
C CYS A 247 -9.88 -0.69 10.54
N GLU A 248 -8.64 -1.15 10.38
CA GLU A 248 -7.46 -0.28 10.30
C GLU A 248 -7.48 0.55 9.02
N VAL A 249 -7.71 -0.07 7.86
CA VAL A 249 -7.82 0.65 6.58
C VAL A 249 -9.02 1.60 6.58
N ALA A 250 -10.19 1.17 7.08
CA ALA A 250 -11.35 2.04 7.16
C ALA A 250 -11.11 3.22 8.11
N THR A 251 -10.44 3.03 9.24
CA THR A 251 -10.11 4.11 10.18
C THR A 251 -9.23 5.16 9.50
N CYS A 252 -8.16 4.74 8.81
CA CYS A 252 -7.29 5.65 8.07
C CYS A 252 -8.07 6.43 6.99
N LEU A 253 -8.91 5.75 6.22
CA LEU A 253 -9.61 6.38 5.10
C LEU A 253 -10.80 7.25 5.52
N LEU A 254 -11.49 6.91 6.61
CA LEU A 254 -12.61 7.71 7.11
C LEU A 254 -12.15 8.97 7.85
N THR A 255 -10.93 8.98 8.39
CA THR A 255 -10.34 10.21 8.96
C THR A 255 -9.93 11.25 7.91
N ASP A 256 -9.95 10.89 6.62
CA ASP A 256 -9.54 11.78 5.53
C ASP A 256 -10.65 12.69 4.98
N GLY A 257 -11.93 12.41 5.27
CA GLY A 257 -13.10 13.17 4.78
C GLY A 257 -13.68 14.14 5.79
#